data_AF-A0A067PUI7-F1
#
_entry.id   AF-A0A067PUI7-F1
#
_cell.length_a   1.000
_cell.length_b   1.000
_cell.length_c   1.000
_cell.angle_alpha   90.00
_cell.angle_beta   90.00
_cell.angle_gamma   90.00
#
_symmetry.space_group_name_H-M   'P 1'
#
loop_
_entity.id
_entity.type
_entity.pdbx_description
1 polymer ?
#
loop_
_entity_poly.entity_id
_entity_poly.type
_entity_poly.pdbx_seq_one_letter_code
_entity_poly.pdbx_strand_id
1 'polypeptide(L)'
;MSSSTDFDTTVDEDYWRVVSHTTFKLVQANSLVVPPVFAAILYFRKRLTLPRFLRATAVGTFVWGPPIGFFLGWGRLRNVADVGIQDRAYRLRENSSQNHVDQFASYGGAAGALAGGLLLAKYAPLLTSTAAGASFGIAAGILAHLAVVEKQEGPNKMIAEIQSSLPVKEALEEVKDTSPKS
;
A
#
# COMPACT_ATOMS: atom_id res chain seq x y z
N MET A 1 21.68 -25.80 -11.23
CA MET A 1 21.37 -25.19 -12.54
C MET A 1 20.31 -24.14 -12.30
N SER A 2 20.70 -22.89 -12.04
CA SER A 2 19.75 -21.77 -11.94
C SER A 2 19.33 -21.39 -13.36
N SER A 3 18.03 -21.43 -13.66
CA SER A 3 17.50 -21.06 -14.96
C SER A 3 17.77 -19.58 -15.23
N SER A 4 18.63 -19.29 -16.19
CA SER A 4 18.93 -17.94 -16.69
C SER A 4 17.81 -17.37 -17.57
N THR A 5 16.54 -17.69 -17.27
CA THR A 5 15.38 -17.43 -18.12
C THR A 5 14.52 -16.23 -17.69
N ASP A 6 14.83 -15.57 -16.58
CA ASP A 6 13.94 -14.54 -16.00
C ASP A 6 14.35 -13.08 -16.31
N PHE A 7 15.35 -12.86 -17.18
CA PHE A 7 15.75 -11.53 -17.64
C PHE A 7 15.22 -11.19 -19.04
N ASP A 8 14.07 -11.76 -19.43
CA ASP A 8 13.44 -11.49 -20.74
C ASP A 8 12.49 -10.26 -20.70
N THR A 9 12.39 -9.55 -19.58
CA THR A 9 11.66 -8.27 -19.53
C THR A 9 12.52 -7.18 -20.16
N THR A 10 11.93 -6.46 -21.12
CA THR A 10 12.60 -5.29 -21.70
C THR A 10 12.80 -4.22 -20.62
N VAL A 11 13.88 -3.43 -20.72
CA VAL A 11 14.14 -2.30 -19.79
C VAL A 11 12.94 -1.35 -19.75
N ASP A 12 12.23 -1.20 -20.87
CA ASP A 12 11.01 -0.40 -20.98
C ASP A 12 9.86 -0.95 -20.12
N GLU A 13 9.65 -2.26 -20.09
CA GLU A 13 8.62 -2.88 -19.24
C GLU A 13 8.92 -2.67 -17.74
N ASP A 14 10.17 -2.88 -17.34
CA ASP A 14 10.62 -2.67 -15.96
C ASP A 14 10.51 -1.19 -15.57
N TYR A 15 10.81 -0.28 -16.49
CA TYR A 15 10.61 1.15 -16.33
C TYR A 15 9.15 1.49 -16.03
N TRP A 16 8.23 1.05 -16.89
CA TRP A 16 6.80 1.31 -16.71
C TRP A 16 6.22 0.65 -15.46
N ARG A 17 6.78 -0.50 -15.05
CA ARG A 17 6.41 -1.17 -13.81
C ARG A 17 6.74 -0.32 -12.58
N VAL A 18 7.94 0.27 -12.53
CA VAL A 18 8.34 1.12 -11.39
C VAL A 18 7.54 2.43 -11.37
N VAL A 19 7.29 3.04 -12.53
CA VAL A 19 6.48 4.26 -12.64
C VAL A 19 5.03 4.02 -12.22
N SER A 20 4.40 2.95 -12.73
CA SER A 20 3.01 2.61 -12.40
C SER A 20 2.86 2.24 -10.92
N HIS A 21 3.82 1.51 -10.34
CA HIS A 21 3.84 1.23 -8.90
C HIS A 21 3.91 2.52 -8.08
N THR A 22 4.81 3.44 -8.43
CA THR A 22 4.92 4.74 -7.74
C THR A 22 3.62 5.55 -7.85
N THR A 23 2.99 5.50 -9.02
CA THR A 23 1.70 6.14 -9.30
C THR A 23 0.60 5.57 -8.41
N PHE A 24 0.52 4.24 -8.31
CA PHE A 24 -0.47 3.56 -7.49
C PHE A 24 -0.27 3.83 -5.99
N LYS A 25 0.98 3.85 -5.51
CA LYS A 25 1.32 4.21 -4.13
C LYS A 25 0.87 5.64 -3.79
N LEU A 26 0.95 6.57 -4.73
CA LEU A 26 0.45 7.92 -4.48
C LEU A 26 -1.08 7.98 -4.45
N VAL A 27 -1.77 7.19 -5.28
CA VAL A 27 -3.23 7.04 -5.20
C VAL A 27 -3.65 6.47 -3.84
N GLN A 28 -2.93 5.46 -3.32
CA GLN A 28 -3.13 4.90 -1.98
C GLN A 28 -2.89 5.94 -0.88
N ALA A 29 -1.82 6.74 -0.98
CA ALA A 29 -1.54 7.80 -0.01
C ALA A 29 -2.62 8.89 -0.05
N ASN A 30 -3.02 9.31 -1.25
CA ASN A 30 -4.05 10.33 -1.41
C ASN A 30 -5.42 9.84 -0.91
N SER A 31 -5.77 8.57 -1.08
CA SER A 31 -7.06 8.07 -0.58
C SER A 31 -7.16 8.08 0.95
N LEU A 32 -6.03 7.97 1.66
CA LEU A 32 -5.96 8.12 3.12
C LEU A 32 -5.94 9.59 3.55
N VAL A 33 -5.24 10.45 2.82
CA VAL A 33 -4.98 11.85 3.24
C VAL A 33 -6.05 12.82 2.76
N VAL A 34 -6.47 12.72 1.50
CA VAL A 34 -7.38 13.70 0.87
C VAL A 34 -8.73 13.76 1.58
N PRO A 35 -9.43 12.65 1.90
CA PRO A 35 -10.73 12.76 2.56
C PRO A 35 -10.70 13.46 3.93
N PRO A 36 -9.86 13.09 4.92
CA PRO A 36 -9.85 13.78 6.20
C PRO A 36 -9.42 15.25 6.08
N VAL A 37 -8.44 15.54 5.21
CA VAL A 37 -7.98 16.93 4.99
C VAL A 37 -9.10 17.78 4.38
N PHE A 38 -9.77 17.30 3.33
CA PHE A 38 -10.88 18.06 2.73
C PHE A 38 -12.12 18.13 3.62
N ALA A 39 -12.41 17.09 4.41
CA ALA A 39 -13.47 17.14 5.41
C ALA A 39 -13.19 18.26 6.41
N ALA A 40 -11.96 18.34 6.95
CA ALA A 40 -11.53 19.39 7.87
C ALA A 40 -11.62 20.78 7.22
N ILE A 41 -11.06 20.96 6.02
CA ILE A 41 -11.11 22.25 5.30
C ILE A 41 -12.56 22.69 5.07
N LEU A 42 -13.44 21.80 4.60
CA LEU A 42 -14.84 22.13 4.34
C LEU A 42 -15.63 22.40 5.64
N TYR A 43 -15.32 21.67 6.71
CA TYR A 43 -15.88 21.88 8.04
C TYR A 43 -15.52 23.27 8.59
N PHE A 44 -14.22 23.61 8.63
CA PHE A 44 -13.77 24.91 9.13
C PHE A 44 -14.23 26.09 8.26
N ARG A 45 -14.44 25.87 6.96
CA ARG A 45 -15.01 26.89 6.06
C ARG A 45 -16.54 26.99 6.12
N LYS A 46 -17.22 26.20 6.96
CA LYS A 46 -18.69 26.11 7.05
C LYS A 46 -19.35 25.83 5.69
N ARG A 47 -18.70 25.03 4.85
CA ARG A 47 -19.11 24.69 3.47
C ARG A 47 -19.25 23.18 3.25
N LEU A 48 -19.31 22.40 4.33
CA LEU A 48 -19.42 20.95 4.27
C LEU A 48 -20.78 20.54 3.69
N THR A 49 -20.78 20.25 2.39
CA THR A 49 -21.89 19.59 1.72
C THR A 49 -21.38 18.29 1.13
N LEU A 50 -22.20 17.24 1.19
CA LEU A 50 -21.82 15.91 0.72
C LEU A 50 -21.35 15.92 -0.76
N PRO A 51 -22.02 16.59 -1.72
CA PRO A 51 -21.57 16.59 -3.11
C PRO A 51 -20.20 17.26 -3.30
N ARG A 52 -19.90 18.33 -2.55
CA ARG A 52 -18.60 19.00 -2.60
C ARG A 52 -17.50 18.15 -2.01
N PHE A 53 -17.80 17.48 -0.91
CA PHE A 53 -16.88 16.55 -0.27
C PHE A 53 -16.53 15.37 -1.19
N LEU A 54 -17.54 14.71 -1.77
CA LEU A 54 -17.32 13.60 -2.71
C LEU A 54 -16.52 14.05 -3.93
N ARG A 55 -16.83 15.21 -4.50
CA ARG A 55 -16.07 15.78 -5.63
C ARG A 55 -14.62 16.07 -5.26
N ALA A 56 -14.39 16.67 -4.10
CA ALA A 56 -13.03 16.98 -3.63
C ALA A 56 -12.21 15.70 -3.41
N THR A 57 -12.80 14.67 -2.79
CA THR A 57 -12.18 13.36 -2.61
C THR A 57 -11.85 12.70 -3.95
N ALA A 58 -12.80 12.65 -4.89
CA ALA A 58 -12.60 12.05 -6.21
C ALA A 58 -11.49 12.76 -7.00
N VAL A 59 -11.54 14.10 -7.06
CA VAL A 59 -10.54 14.92 -7.78
C VAL A 59 -9.17 14.83 -7.11
N GLY A 60 -9.08 15.00 -5.80
CA GLY A 60 -7.80 14.90 -5.08
C GLY A 60 -7.14 13.53 -5.24
N THR A 61 -7.92 12.46 -5.20
CA THR A 61 -7.39 11.09 -5.32
C THR A 61 -7.00 10.75 -6.76
N PHE A 62 -7.92 10.89 -7.71
CA PHE A 62 -7.77 10.32 -9.06
C PHE A 62 -7.38 11.33 -10.14
N VAL A 63 -7.59 12.62 -9.93
CA VAL A 63 -7.15 13.66 -10.89
C VAL A 63 -5.76 14.15 -10.54
N TRP A 64 -5.48 14.40 -9.26
CA TRP A 64 -4.16 14.87 -8.82
C TRP A 64 -3.18 13.76 -8.47
N GLY A 65 -3.65 12.63 -7.94
CA GLY A 65 -2.79 11.50 -7.56
C GLY A 65 -1.97 10.95 -8.72
N PRO A 66 -2.59 10.46 -9.81
CA PRO A 66 -1.83 9.80 -10.87
C PRO A 66 -0.77 10.69 -11.55
N PRO A 67 -1.06 11.96 -11.93
CA PRO A 67 -0.03 12.82 -12.53
C PRO A 67 1.15 13.07 -11.59
N ILE A 68 0.90 13.38 -10.31
CA ILE A 68 1.98 13.61 -9.34
C ILE A 68 2.80 12.34 -9.16
N GLY A 69 2.16 11.18 -9.06
CA GLY A 69 2.83 9.89 -8.87
C GLY A 69 3.66 9.50 -10.10
N PHE A 70 3.13 9.76 -11.29
CA PHE A 70 3.84 9.58 -12.56
C PHE A 70 5.10 10.46 -12.61
N PHE A 71 4.98 11.77 -12.34
CA PHE A 71 6.13 12.68 -12.38
C PHE A 71 7.17 12.36 -11.31
N LEU A 72 6.75 11.91 -10.12
CA LEU A 72 7.66 11.42 -9.08
C LEU A 72 8.38 10.14 -9.52
N GLY A 73 7.66 9.18 -10.11
CA GLY A 73 8.24 7.94 -10.64
C GLY A 73 9.24 8.22 -11.76
N TRP A 74 8.80 8.94 -12.80
CA TRP A 74 9.62 9.36 -13.93
C TRP A 74 10.86 10.16 -13.47
N GLY A 75 10.66 11.16 -12.60
CA GLY A 75 11.73 12.00 -12.07
C GLY A 75 12.77 11.23 -11.25
N ARG A 76 12.37 10.14 -10.57
CA ARG A 76 13.27 9.25 -9.83
C ARG A 76 14.03 8.27 -10.72
N LEU A 77 13.59 8.04 -11.95
CA LEU A 77 14.20 7.08 -12.87
C LEU A 77 15.05 7.73 -13.97
N ARG A 78 14.82 9.01 -14.31
CA ARG A 78 15.48 9.69 -15.44
C ARG A 78 17.02 9.66 -15.44
N ASN A 79 17.65 9.44 -14.29
CA ASN A 79 19.11 9.40 -14.12
C ASN A 79 19.62 8.04 -13.59
N VAL A 80 18.79 6.99 -13.65
CA VAL A 80 19.15 5.65 -13.16
C VAL A 80 19.56 4.80 -14.36
N ALA A 81 20.71 4.13 -14.25
CA ALA A 81 21.15 3.18 -15.29
C ALA A 81 20.18 1.98 -15.39
N ASP A 82 20.09 1.36 -16.57
CA ASP A 82 19.15 0.27 -16.88
C ASP A 82 19.20 -0.87 -15.86
N VAL A 83 20.42 -1.28 -15.45
CA VAL A 83 20.62 -2.32 -14.41
C VAL A 83 19.97 -1.93 -13.08
N GLY A 84 19.99 -0.64 -12.73
CA GLY A 84 19.33 -0.13 -11.52
C GLY A 84 17.81 -0.06 -11.64
N ILE A 85 17.27 0.08 -12.86
CA ILE A 85 15.83 0.00 -13.12
C ILE A 85 15.37 -1.45 -12.95
N GLN A 86 16.11 -2.40 -13.53
CA GLN A 86 15.85 -3.84 -13.45
C GLN A 86 15.92 -4.35 -11.99
N ASP A 87 16.95 -3.95 -11.21
CA ASP A 87 17.04 -4.31 -9.78
C ASP A 87 15.84 -3.79 -8.98
N ARG A 88 15.40 -2.55 -9.23
CA ARG A 88 14.21 -1.99 -8.58
C ARG A 88 12.94 -2.73 -8.97
N ALA A 89 12.75 -3.03 -10.26
CA ALA A 89 11.61 -3.78 -10.73
C ALA A 89 11.58 -5.20 -10.14
N TYR A 90 12.74 -5.86 -10.07
CA TYR A 90 12.90 -7.16 -9.42
C TYR A 90 12.49 -7.13 -7.94
N ARG A 91 13.02 -6.17 -7.15
CA ARG A 91 12.64 -6.02 -5.74
C ARG A 91 11.16 -5.72 -5.53
N LEU A 92 10.54 -4.94 -6.43
CA LEU A 92 9.10 -4.67 -6.38
C LEU A 92 8.27 -5.93 -6.68
N ARG A 93 8.73 -6.79 -7.61
CA ARG A 93 8.06 -8.07 -7.90
C ARG A 93 8.12 -9.01 -6.70
N GLU A 94 9.29 -9.10 -6.07
CA GLU A 94 9.54 -10.07 -5.00
C GLU A 94 8.98 -9.64 -3.63
N ASN A 95 8.55 -8.38 -3.49
CA ASN A 95 8.00 -7.89 -2.23
C ASN A 95 6.54 -8.33 -2.02
N SER A 96 6.38 -9.52 -1.44
CA SER A 96 5.06 -10.11 -1.12
C SER A 96 4.19 -9.22 -0.24
N SER A 97 4.78 -8.52 0.75
CA SER A 97 4.03 -7.61 1.63
C SER A 97 3.38 -6.45 0.88
N GLN A 98 4.10 -5.87 -0.10
CA GLN A 98 3.57 -4.81 -0.93
C GLN A 98 2.47 -5.31 -1.87
N ASN A 99 2.66 -6.51 -2.44
CA ASN A 99 1.65 -7.14 -3.29
C ASN A 99 0.34 -7.38 -2.52
N HIS A 100 0.41 -7.81 -1.25
CA HIS A 100 -0.78 -7.96 -0.41
C HIS A 100 -1.48 -6.62 -0.14
N VAL A 101 -0.74 -5.57 0.23
CA VAL A 101 -1.32 -4.22 0.41
C VAL A 101 -2.02 -3.76 -0.87
N ASP A 102 -1.39 -3.97 -2.03
CA ASP A 102 -1.92 -3.54 -3.32
C ASP A 102 -3.19 -4.32 -3.71
N GLN A 103 -3.27 -5.61 -3.39
CA GLN A 103 -4.48 -6.42 -3.55
C GLN A 103 -5.63 -5.94 -2.66
N PHE A 104 -5.37 -5.72 -1.37
CA PHE A 104 -6.37 -5.20 -0.43
C PHE A 104 -6.88 -3.82 -0.85
N ALA A 105 -5.97 -2.93 -1.26
CA ALA A 105 -6.30 -1.62 -1.79
C ALA A 105 -7.17 -1.73 -3.06
N SER A 106 -6.82 -2.63 -3.98
CA SER A 106 -7.56 -2.83 -5.24
C SER A 106 -8.96 -3.41 -5.01
N TYR A 107 -9.09 -4.44 -4.18
CA TYR A 107 -10.39 -5.02 -3.82
C TYR A 107 -11.26 -4.06 -3.04
N GLY A 108 -10.68 -3.35 -2.08
CA GLY A 108 -11.34 -2.28 -1.36
C GLY A 108 -11.83 -1.19 -2.31
N GLY A 109 -10.97 -0.75 -3.23
CA GLY A 109 -11.31 0.24 -4.26
C GLY A 109 -12.45 -0.19 -5.17
N ALA A 110 -12.43 -1.44 -5.65
CA ALA A 110 -13.51 -1.99 -6.48
C ALA A 110 -14.83 -2.07 -5.71
N ALA A 111 -14.83 -2.61 -4.49
CA ALA A 111 -16.01 -2.68 -3.64
C ALA A 111 -16.55 -1.29 -3.29
N GLY A 112 -15.66 -0.35 -2.96
CA GLY A 112 -15.99 1.03 -2.68
C GLY A 112 -16.56 1.77 -3.90
N ALA A 113 -16.04 1.50 -5.09
CA ALA A 113 -16.54 2.07 -6.34
C ALA A 113 -17.99 1.65 -6.59
N LEU A 114 -18.28 0.35 -6.45
CA LEU A 114 -19.63 -0.20 -6.58
C LEU A 114 -20.57 0.40 -5.52
N ALA A 115 -20.15 0.40 -4.25
CA ALA A 115 -20.94 0.97 -3.16
C ALA A 115 -21.20 2.47 -3.36
N GLY A 116 -20.19 3.24 -3.78
CA GLY A 116 -20.31 4.67 -4.06
C GLY A 116 -21.26 4.95 -5.23
N GLY A 117 -21.15 4.18 -6.33
CA GLY A 117 -22.04 4.29 -7.47
C GLY A 117 -23.50 3.97 -7.10
N LEU A 118 -23.74 2.95 -6.28
CA LEU A 118 -25.09 2.55 -5.87
C LEU A 118 -25.71 3.47 -4.81
N LEU A 119 -24.94 3.84 -3.78
CA LEU A 119 -25.47 4.54 -2.60
C LEU A 119 -25.40 6.06 -2.70
N LEU A 120 -24.40 6.59 -3.43
CA LEU A 120 -24.10 8.02 -3.46
C LEU A 120 -24.49 8.72 -4.77
N ALA A 121 -24.89 7.98 -5.81
CA ALA A 121 -25.31 8.57 -7.10
C ALA A 121 -26.50 9.53 -6.99
N LYS A 122 -27.33 9.43 -5.94
CA LYS A 122 -28.40 10.41 -5.67
C LYS A 122 -27.88 11.78 -5.20
N TYR A 123 -26.63 11.85 -4.73
CA TYR A 123 -26.04 13.09 -4.19
C TYR A 123 -25.03 13.73 -5.12
N ALA A 124 -24.36 12.96 -5.99
CA ALA A 124 -23.39 13.47 -6.93
C ALA A 124 -23.40 12.64 -8.24
N PRO A 125 -22.91 13.20 -9.37
CA PRO A 125 -22.86 12.48 -10.64
C PRO A 125 -22.21 11.11 -10.50
N LEU A 126 -22.71 10.10 -11.23
CA LEU A 126 -22.30 8.70 -11.09
C LEU A 126 -20.77 8.53 -11.06
N LEU A 127 -20.06 9.16 -12.00
CA LEU A 127 -18.59 9.09 -12.06
C LEU A 127 -17.92 9.64 -10.80
N THR A 128 -18.43 10.74 -10.23
CA THR A 128 -17.90 11.34 -9.00
C THR A 128 -18.19 10.44 -7.79
N SER A 129 -19.39 9.89 -7.71
CA SER A 129 -19.83 9.00 -6.63
C SER A 129 -19.05 7.69 -6.63
N THR A 130 -18.86 7.08 -7.80
CA THR A 130 -18.03 5.88 -8.00
C THR A 130 -16.56 6.16 -7.68
N ALA A 131 -15.99 7.27 -8.17
CA ALA A 131 -14.60 7.61 -7.87
C ALA A 131 -14.39 7.93 -6.39
N ALA A 132 -15.28 8.71 -5.76
CA ALA A 132 -15.18 8.98 -4.33
C ALA A 132 -15.31 7.68 -3.51
N GLY A 133 -16.26 6.81 -3.87
CA GLY A 133 -16.42 5.49 -3.28
C GLY A 133 -15.17 4.63 -3.42
N ALA A 134 -14.54 4.62 -4.60
CA ALA A 134 -13.28 3.91 -4.83
C ALA A 134 -12.16 4.42 -3.92
N SER A 135 -12.05 5.75 -3.73
CA SER A 135 -11.06 6.34 -2.82
C SER A 135 -11.27 5.85 -1.38
N PHE A 136 -12.49 5.93 -0.84
CA PHE A 136 -12.79 5.40 0.49
C PHE A 136 -12.56 3.89 0.59
N GLY A 137 -12.87 3.15 -0.47
CA GLY A 137 -12.62 1.72 -0.57
C GLY A 137 -11.14 1.36 -0.50
N ILE A 138 -10.29 2.07 -1.23
CA ILE A 138 -8.82 1.90 -1.17
C ILE A 138 -8.33 2.16 0.25
N ALA A 139 -8.74 3.27 0.86
CA ALA A 139 -8.36 3.61 2.22
C ALA A 139 -8.79 2.53 3.23
N ALA A 140 -10.04 2.05 3.14
CA ALA A 140 -10.55 0.98 3.97
C ALA A 140 -9.81 -0.35 3.75
N GLY A 141 -9.44 -0.67 2.50
CA GLY A 141 -8.65 -1.85 2.17
C GLY A 141 -7.26 -1.81 2.80
N ILE A 142 -6.58 -0.66 2.75
CA ILE A 142 -5.27 -0.47 3.40
C ILE A 142 -5.40 -0.63 4.92
N LEU A 143 -6.40 0.00 5.54
CA LEU A 143 -6.63 -0.12 6.98
C LEU A 143 -6.97 -1.56 7.39
N ALA A 144 -7.74 -2.29 6.57
CA ALA A 144 -8.04 -3.69 6.80
C ALA A 144 -6.78 -4.57 6.71
N HIS A 145 -5.89 -4.31 5.74
CA HIS A 145 -4.60 -4.99 5.66
C HIS A 145 -3.75 -4.74 6.91
N LEU A 146 -3.66 -3.49 7.37
CA LEU A 146 -2.90 -3.15 8.59
C LEU A 146 -3.46 -3.88 9.83
N ALA A 147 -4.78 -3.95 9.97
CA ALA A 147 -5.42 -4.68 11.07
C ALA A 147 -5.15 -6.20 11.00
N VAL A 148 -5.04 -6.77 9.79
CA VAL A 148 -4.69 -8.19 9.61
C VAL A 148 -3.21 -8.43 9.96
N VAL A 149 -2.30 -7.57 9.50
CA VAL A 149 -0.86 -7.67 9.81
C VAL A 149 -0.62 -7.55 11.31
N GLU A 150 -1.22 -6.56 11.97
CA GLU A 150 -1.11 -6.37 13.42
C GLU A 150 -1.55 -7.63 14.20
N LYS A 151 -2.62 -8.29 13.75
CA LYS A 151 -3.10 -9.54 14.36
C LYS A 151 -2.16 -10.72 14.11
N GLN A 152 -1.49 -10.77 12.95
CA GLN A 152 -0.58 -11.87 12.58
C GLN A 152 0.81 -11.74 13.16
N GLU A 153 1.30 -10.51 13.34
CA GLU A 153 2.62 -10.16 13.89
C GLU A 153 2.57 -9.83 15.39
N GLY A 154 1.43 -10.08 16.05
CA GLY A 154 1.24 -9.77 17.47
C GLY A 154 2.46 -10.14 18.33
N PRO A 155 2.75 -9.39 19.40
CA PRO A 155 4.03 -9.35 20.12
C PRO A 155 4.64 -10.72 20.43
N ASN A 156 3.79 -11.75 20.57
CA ASN A 156 4.17 -13.13 20.79
C ASN A 156 5.05 -13.75 19.68
N LYS A 157 4.94 -13.35 18.40
CA LYS A 157 5.82 -13.90 17.34
C LYS A 157 7.22 -13.29 17.36
N MET A 158 7.34 -11.96 17.51
CA MET A 158 8.65 -11.33 17.71
C MET A 158 9.31 -11.81 19.00
N ILE A 159 8.54 -11.97 20.08
CA ILE A 159 9.07 -12.55 21.33
C ILE A 159 9.49 -14.01 21.12
N ALA A 160 8.72 -14.82 20.37
CA ALA A 160 9.09 -16.19 20.08
C ALA A 160 10.35 -16.29 19.19
N GLU A 161 10.49 -15.43 18.18
CA GLU A 161 11.66 -15.38 17.29
C GLU A 161 12.91 -14.89 18.03
N ILE A 162 12.77 -13.87 18.89
CA ILE A 162 13.82 -13.41 19.80
C ILE A 162 14.19 -14.52 20.79
N GLN A 163 13.22 -15.21 21.39
CA GLN A 163 13.49 -16.33 22.30
C GLN A 163 14.13 -17.54 21.61
N SER A 164 13.87 -17.76 20.32
CA SER A 164 14.53 -18.83 19.55
C SER A 164 15.90 -18.45 18.99
N SER A 165 16.17 -17.16 18.78
CA SER A 165 17.44 -16.66 18.25
C SER A 165 18.45 -16.29 19.35
N LEU A 166 17.99 -16.13 20.59
CA LEU A 166 18.88 -15.96 21.73
C LEU A 166 19.61 -17.29 22.03
N PRO A 167 20.96 -17.31 22.10
CA PRO A 167 21.76 -18.48 22.48
C PRO A 167 21.55 -18.90 23.95
N VAL A 168 20.58 -18.29 24.64
CA VAL A 168 20.23 -18.55 26.04
C VAL A 168 19.75 -19.99 26.23
N LYS A 169 19.16 -20.64 25.21
CA LYS A 169 18.85 -22.07 25.30
C LYS A 169 20.10 -22.95 25.35
N GLU A 170 21.09 -22.68 24.50
CA GLU A 170 22.37 -23.40 24.53
C GLU A 170 23.13 -23.13 25.84
N ALA A 171 23.17 -21.87 26.29
CA ALA A 171 23.81 -21.53 27.55
C ALA A 171 23.10 -22.14 28.78
N LEU A 172 21.78 -22.27 28.76
CA LEU A 172 21.02 -22.90 29.86
C LEU A 172 21.12 -24.43 29.84
N GLU A 173 21.27 -25.06 28.68
CA GLU A 173 21.54 -26.50 28.59
C GLU A 173 22.97 -26.84 29.06
N GLU A 174 23.97 -26.01 28.71
CA GLU A 174 25.36 -26.19 29.17
C GLU A 174 25.50 -26.05 30.71
N VAL A 175 24.74 -25.14 31.33
CA VAL A 175 24.70 -24.99 32.79
C VAL A 175 23.97 -26.15 33.48
N LYS A 176 23.01 -26.80 32.81
CA LYS A 176 22.27 -27.92 33.40
C LYS A 176 23.09 -29.21 33.42
N ASP A 177 24.00 -29.39 32.45
CA ASP A 177 24.90 -30.55 32.37
C ASP A 177 26.08 -30.47 33.34
N THR A 178 26.42 -29.27 33.83
CA THR A 178 27.50 -29.07 34.81
C THR A 178 27.05 -29.20 36.27
N SER A 179 25.77 -29.46 36.53
CA SER A 179 25.27 -29.67 37.89
C SER A 179 25.67 -31.06 38.43
N PRO A 180 26.47 -31.15 39.50
CA PRO A 180 26.90 -32.42 40.05
C PRO A 180 25.70 -33.21 40.60
N LYS A 181 25.50 -34.43 40.09
CA LYS A 181 24.52 -35.38 40.64
C LYS A 181 24.97 -35.78 42.05
N SER A 182 24.32 -35.21 43.06
CA SER A 182 24.42 -35.61 44.47
C SER A 182 23.59 -36.86 44.75
#